data_AF-A0A926EQM1-F1
#
_entry.id   AF-A0A926EQM1-F1
#
_cell.length_a   1.000
_cell.length_b   1.000
_cell.length_c   1.000
_cell.angle_alpha   90.00
_cell.angle_beta   90.00
_cell.angle_gamma   90.00
#
_symmetry.space_group_name_H-M   'P 1'
#
loop_
_entity.id
_entity.type
_entity.pdbx_description
1 polymer ?
#
loop_
_entity_poly.entity_id
_entity_poly.type
_entity_poly.pdbx_seq_one_letter_code
_entity_poly.pdbx_strand_id
1 'polypeptide(L)'
;MATKAQKATTQSESPQQQTLPMQYDVRIHSLRLDGNCRAHASVNINGCFAIRGVKVMESSKGLFVSMPSYRAGNGEYKDICFPVTKEARQEFDNAVLDAYQQALTQSQQVGRTAPDPTVRQAPGPEMAM
;
A
#
# COMPACT_ATOMS: atom_id res chain seq x y z
N MET A 1 -20.50 49.32 29.35
CA MET A 1 -19.96 49.21 27.96
C MET A 1 -18.61 48.55 28.04
N ALA A 2 -18.41 47.50 27.24
CA ALA A 2 -17.35 46.52 27.37
C ALA A 2 -16.14 46.86 26.50
N THR A 3 -14.94 46.78 27.05
CA THR A 3 -13.72 46.55 26.29
C THR A 3 -13.01 45.35 26.91
N LYS A 4 -13.10 44.21 26.21
CA LYS A 4 -12.54 42.92 26.59
C LYS A 4 -11.01 42.97 26.50
N ALA A 5 -10.37 42.49 27.56
CA ALA A 5 -8.97 42.14 27.59
C ALA A 5 -8.64 41.08 26.53
N GLN A 6 -7.68 41.39 25.65
CA GLN A 6 -7.05 40.43 24.76
C GLN A 6 -5.99 39.67 25.56
N LYS A 7 -6.28 38.41 25.86
CA LYS A 7 -5.30 37.47 26.41
C LYS A 7 -4.38 36.99 25.29
N ALA A 8 -3.10 37.23 25.53
CA ALA A 8 -1.90 36.63 24.95
C ALA A 8 -2.12 35.32 24.18
N THR A 9 -1.76 35.36 22.90
CA THR A 9 -1.36 34.21 22.10
C THR A 9 -0.06 33.66 22.68
N THR A 10 -0.15 32.64 23.52
CA THR A 10 1.03 31.86 23.93
C THR A 10 1.34 30.87 22.81
N GLN A 11 2.19 31.31 21.88
CA GLN A 11 2.91 30.41 20.97
C GLN A 11 3.70 29.45 21.85
N SER A 12 3.31 28.18 21.84
CA SER A 12 4.10 27.11 22.43
C SER A 12 4.97 26.54 21.32
N GLU A 13 6.15 27.12 21.14
CA GLU A 13 7.24 26.50 20.39
C GLU A 13 7.57 25.16 21.05
N SER A 14 7.13 24.08 20.42
CA SER A 14 7.60 22.72 20.74
C SER A 14 8.94 22.54 20.01
N PRO A 15 9.95 21.91 20.63
CA PRO A 15 11.28 21.82 20.05
C PRO A 15 11.20 21.24 18.64
N GLN A 16 11.97 21.82 17.72
CA GLN A 16 12.12 21.37 16.34
C GLN A 16 12.48 19.89 16.32
N GLN A 17 11.46 19.03 16.36
CA GLN A 17 11.61 17.61 16.17
C GLN A 17 11.93 17.48 14.69
N GLN A 18 13.21 17.28 14.38
CA GLN A 18 13.64 16.91 13.04
C GLN A 18 12.78 15.74 12.60
N THR A 19 11.71 16.01 11.84
CA THR A 19 10.88 15.01 11.20
C THR A 19 11.72 14.47 10.07
N LEU A 20 12.57 13.51 10.40
CA LEU A 20 13.20 12.65 9.41
C LEU A 20 12.08 12.13 8.51
N PRO A 21 12.20 12.22 7.18
CA PRO A 21 11.17 11.75 6.28
C PRO A 21 10.90 10.28 6.60
N MET A 22 9.66 9.97 6.98
CA MET A 22 9.26 8.59 7.20
C MET A 22 9.32 7.87 5.85
N GLN A 23 10.26 6.95 5.70
CA GLN A 23 10.36 6.12 4.51
C GLN A 23 9.39 4.95 4.65
N TYR A 24 8.52 4.80 3.65
CA TYR A 24 7.59 3.68 3.55
C TYR A 24 8.04 2.78 2.41
N ASP A 25 8.50 1.58 2.74
CA ASP A 25 8.76 0.54 1.76
C ASP A 25 7.53 -0.38 1.67
N VAL A 26 6.91 -0.43 0.50
CA VAL A 26 5.65 -1.18 0.31
C VAL A 26 5.89 -2.39 -0.56
N ARG A 27 5.50 -3.56 -0.07
CA ARG A 27 5.60 -4.83 -0.78
C ARG A 27 4.22 -5.42 -1.06
N ILE A 28 3.86 -5.47 -2.34
CA ILE A 28 2.63 -6.11 -2.81
C ILE A 28 2.85 -7.62 -2.90
N HIS A 29 1.99 -8.40 -2.24
CA HIS A 29 2.07 -9.86 -2.20
C HIS A 29 1.15 -10.52 -3.22
N SER A 30 -0.02 -9.91 -3.46
CA SER A 30 -1.00 -10.45 -4.40
C SER A 30 -1.81 -9.31 -4.96
N LEU A 31 -1.97 -9.30 -6.29
CA LEU A 31 -2.95 -8.48 -6.98
C LEU A 31 -4.19 -9.32 -7.30
N ARG A 32 -5.34 -8.71 -7.15
CA ARG A 32 -6.65 -9.24 -7.47
C ARG A 32 -7.40 -8.17 -8.27
N LEU A 33 -7.83 -8.53 -9.47
CA LEU A 33 -8.61 -7.63 -10.31
C LEU A 33 -10.12 -7.81 -10.13
N ASP A 34 -10.53 -8.76 -9.28
CA ASP A 34 -11.91 -9.16 -9.10
C ASP A 34 -12.39 -8.86 -7.67
N GLY A 35 -13.52 -8.15 -7.55
CA GLY A 35 -14.14 -7.74 -6.28
C GLY A 35 -13.59 -6.44 -5.67
N ASN A 36 -14.08 -6.11 -4.47
CA ASN A 36 -13.70 -4.88 -3.76
C ASN A 36 -12.26 -4.84 -3.27
N CYS A 37 -11.60 -6.00 -3.07
CA CYS A 37 -10.23 -6.08 -2.61
C CYS A 37 -9.28 -6.23 -3.81
N ARG A 38 -8.49 -5.19 -4.08
CA ARG A 38 -7.59 -5.08 -5.21
C ARG A 38 -6.20 -5.67 -4.97
N ALA A 39 -5.66 -5.54 -3.76
CA ALA A 39 -4.37 -6.14 -3.44
C ALA A 39 -4.16 -6.36 -1.94
N HIS A 40 -3.28 -7.32 -1.64
CA HIS A 40 -2.69 -7.48 -0.31
C HIS A 40 -1.25 -6.96 -0.31
N ALA A 41 -0.95 -6.09 0.64
CA ALA A 41 0.32 -5.41 0.79
C ALA A 41 0.87 -5.59 2.21
N SER A 42 2.17 -5.33 2.36
CA SER A 42 2.79 -5.09 3.65
C SER A 42 3.66 -3.87 3.52
N VAL A 43 3.71 -3.06 4.57
CA VAL A 43 4.42 -1.78 4.58
C VAL A 43 5.47 -1.83 5.67
N ASN A 44 6.70 -1.47 5.34
CA ASN A 44 7.79 -1.34 6.26
C ASN A 44 8.10 0.14 6.48
N ILE A 45 8.06 0.58 7.74
CA ILE A 45 8.27 1.96 8.14
C ILE A 45 9.72 2.08 8.61
N ASN A 46 10.50 2.94 7.94
CA ASN A 46 11.90 3.25 8.24
C ASN A 46 12.83 2.02 8.33
N GLY A 47 12.46 0.87 7.75
CA GLY A 47 13.22 -0.37 7.89
C GLY A 47 13.14 -1.03 9.27
N CYS A 48 12.46 -0.41 10.23
CA CYS A 48 12.43 -0.84 11.63
C CYS A 48 11.11 -1.51 12.02
N PHE A 49 10.03 -1.26 11.28
CA PHE A 49 8.70 -1.73 11.66
C PHE A 49 7.87 -2.17 10.47
N ALA A 50 7.52 -3.46 10.41
CA ALA A 50 6.71 -4.03 9.34
C ALA A 50 5.25 -4.22 9.75
N ILE A 51 4.35 -3.59 8.99
CA ILE A 51 2.90 -3.75 9.10
C ILE A 51 2.43 -4.73 8.03
N ARG A 52 1.89 -5.86 8.47
CA ARG A 52 1.30 -6.88 7.59
C ARG A 52 -0.22 -6.76 7.57
N GLY A 53 -0.82 -7.14 6.44
CA GLY A 53 -2.28 -7.19 6.31
C GLY A 53 -2.92 -5.87 5.82
N VAL A 54 -2.12 -4.99 5.22
CA VAL A 54 -2.62 -3.80 4.52
C VAL A 54 -3.32 -4.27 3.24
N LYS A 55 -4.51 -3.76 2.96
CA LYS A 55 -5.27 -4.13 1.76
C LYS A 55 -5.58 -2.91 0.93
N VAL A 56 -5.39 -2.99 -0.38
CA VAL A 56 -5.90 -1.96 -1.30
C VAL A 56 -7.29 -2.40 -1.69
N MET A 57 -8.28 -1.54 -1.47
CA MET A 57 -9.67 -1.78 -1.83
C MET A 57 -10.17 -0.71 -2.78
N GLU A 58 -11.20 -1.02 -3.55
CA GLU A 58 -11.86 -0.08 -4.43
C GLU A 58 -13.29 0.16 -3.96
N SER A 59 -13.65 1.43 -3.90
CA SER A 59 -15.00 1.91 -3.63
C SER A 59 -15.48 2.77 -4.79
N SER A 60 -16.75 3.16 -4.78
CA SER A 60 -17.35 4.05 -5.78
C SER A 60 -16.64 5.42 -5.87
N LYS A 61 -15.89 5.79 -4.83
CA LYS A 61 -15.10 7.03 -4.75
C LYS A 61 -13.64 6.88 -5.21
N GLY A 62 -13.22 5.67 -5.60
CA GLY A 62 -11.86 5.35 -6.03
C GLY A 62 -11.16 4.31 -5.17
N LEU A 63 -9.86 4.12 -5.42
CA LEU A 63 -9.01 3.20 -4.66
C LEU A 63 -8.65 3.81 -3.30
N PHE A 64 -8.71 2.99 -2.26
CA PHE A 64 -8.36 3.37 -0.90
C PHE A 64 -7.60 2.25 -0.20
N VAL A 65 -6.81 2.62 0.80
CA VAL A 65 -6.08 1.66 1.61
C VAL A 65 -6.89 1.34 2.86
N SER A 66 -7.13 0.04 3.06
CA SER A 66 -7.71 -0.52 4.28
C SER A 66 -6.56 -0.96 5.19
N MET A 67 -6.56 -0.41 6.41
CA MET A 67 -5.63 -0.82 7.46
C MET A 67 -5.90 -2.26 7.88
N PRO A 68 -4.88 -2.97 8.41
CA PRO A 68 -5.06 -4.27 9.01
C PRO A 68 -6.01 -4.15 10.22
N SER A 69 -7.09 -4.91 10.18
CA SER A 69 -8.11 -4.95 11.22
C SER A 69 -8.32 -6.36 11.73
N TYR A 70 -8.73 -6.48 12.99
CA TYR A 70 -9.14 -7.74 13.60
C TYR A 70 -10.63 -7.68 13.95
N ARG A 71 -11.29 -8.83 13.88
CA ARG A 71 -12.67 -8.98 14.34
C ARG A 71 -12.64 -9.18 15.86
N ALA A 72 -13.18 -8.22 16.60
CA ALA A 72 -13.36 -8.35 18.04
C ALA A 72 -14.49 -9.35 18.36
N GLY A 73 -14.48 -9.89 19.58
CA GLY A 73 -15.47 -10.91 20.01
C GLY A 73 -16.92 -10.42 20.00
N ASN A 74 -17.15 -9.11 19.99
CA ASN A 74 -18.46 -8.48 19.84
C ASN A 74 -18.93 -8.36 18.37
N GLY A 75 -18.12 -8.82 17.41
CA GLY A 75 -18.43 -8.77 15.98
C GLY A 75 -18.00 -7.48 15.28
N GLU A 76 -17.50 -6.46 15.99
CA GLU A 76 -16.97 -5.24 15.38
C GLU A 76 -15.55 -5.46 14.85
N TYR A 77 -15.21 -4.78 13.76
CA TYR A 77 -13.84 -4.73 13.25
C TYR A 77 -13.11 -3.54 13.84
N LYS A 78 -11.94 -3.78 14.42
CA LYS A 78 -11.07 -2.73 14.94
C LYS A 78 -9.74 -2.75 14.21
N ASP A 79 -9.30 -1.57 13.79
CA ASP A 79 -7.99 -1.39 13.17
C ASP A 79 -6.89 -1.67 14.21
N ILE A 80 -5.91 -2.47 13.82
CA ILE A 80 -4.74 -2.83 14.64
C ILE A 80 -3.75 -1.67 14.63
N CYS A 81 -3.59 -1.03 13.47
CA CYS A 81 -2.76 0.16 13.32
C CYS A 81 -3.55 1.29 12.66
N PHE A 82 -3.36 2.50 13.16
CA PHE A 82 -3.95 3.70 12.61
C PHE A 82 -2.92 4.84 12.64
N PRO A 83 -2.80 5.62 11.56
CA PRO A 83 -2.00 6.84 11.58
C PRO A 83 -2.68 7.87 12.49
N VAL A 84 -1.89 8.52 13.35
CA VAL A 84 -2.40 9.52 14.31
C VAL A 84 -2.60 10.88 13.64
N THR A 85 -1.75 11.22 12.68
CA THR A 85 -1.77 12.50 11.96
C THR A 85 -2.34 12.34 10.56
N LYS A 86 -2.94 13.42 10.03
CA LYS A 86 -3.53 13.42 8.68
C LYS A 86 -2.44 13.32 7.62
N GLU A 87 -1.30 13.96 7.88
CA GLU A 87 -0.13 13.99 7.01
C GLU A 87 0.42 12.57 6.84
N ALA A 88 0.66 11.85 7.94
CA ALA A 88 1.15 10.47 7.89
C ALA A 88 0.16 9.54 7.19
N ARG A 89 -1.15 9.77 7.39
CA ARG A 89 -2.16 9.01 6.65
C ARG A 89 -2.06 9.22 5.15
N GLN A 90 -1.93 10.47 4.71
CA GLN A 90 -1.85 10.79 3.30
C GLN A 90 -0.56 10.27 2.66
N GLU A 91 0.58 10.39 3.35
CA GLU A 91 1.85 9.82 2.89
C GLU A 91 1.78 8.29 2.77
N PHE A 92 1.22 7.62 3.78
CA PHE A 92 1.04 6.17 3.77
C PHE A 92 0.12 5.71 2.64
N ASP A 93 -1.05 6.35 2.51
CA ASP A 93 -2.02 6.01 1.47
C ASP A 93 -1.40 6.21 0.08
N ASN A 94 -0.66 7.30 -0.13
CA ASN A 94 0.05 7.55 -1.39
C ASN A 94 1.13 6.50 -1.67
N ALA A 95 1.98 6.16 -0.70
CA ALA A 95 3.04 5.17 -0.88
C ALA A 95 2.49 3.79 -1.26
N VAL A 96 1.38 3.38 -0.64
CA VAL A 96 0.74 2.10 -0.92
C VAL A 96 0.06 2.09 -2.29
N LEU A 97 -0.63 3.18 -2.64
CA LEU A 97 -1.28 3.32 -3.95
C LEU A 97 -0.26 3.35 -5.10
N ASP A 98 0.85 4.05 -4.92
CA ASP A 98 1.94 4.12 -5.89
C ASP A 98 2.56 2.73 -6.12
N ALA A 99 2.92 2.01 -5.04
CA ALA A 99 3.43 0.64 -5.14
C ALA A 99 2.42 -0.32 -5.80
N TYR A 100 1.12 -0.13 -5.56
CA TYR A 100 0.07 -0.90 -6.22
C TYR A 100 0.01 -0.61 -7.74
N GLN A 101 0.10 0.65 -8.16
CA GLN A 101 0.13 1.04 -9.57
C GLN A 101 1.37 0.49 -10.30
N GLN A 102 2.54 0.55 -9.65
CA GLN A 102 3.77 -0.04 -10.18
C GLN A 102 3.62 -1.57 -10.36
N ALA A 103 3.09 -2.26 -9.35
CA ALA A 103 2.90 -3.70 -9.40
C ALA A 103 1.84 -4.13 -10.42
N LEU A 104 0.78 -3.33 -10.62
CA LEU A 104 -0.19 -3.52 -11.70
C LEU A 104 0.45 -3.43 -13.09
N THR A 105 1.30 -2.42 -13.29
CA THR A 105 2.00 -2.19 -14.55
C THR A 105 2.95 -3.35 -14.86
N GLN A 106 3.69 -3.81 -13.84
CA GLN A 106 4.59 -4.94 -13.97
C GLN A 106 3.84 -6.26 -14.22
N SER A 107 2.71 -6.48 -13.55
CA SER A 107 1.88 -7.69 -13.77
C SER A 107 1.30 -7.76 -15.17
N GLN A 108 0.93 -6.62 -15.78
CA GLN A 108 0.46 -6.56 -17.17
C GLN A 108 1.58 -6.85 -18.19
N GLN A 109 2.84 -6.57 -17.86
CA GLN A 109 3.98 -6.88 -18.74
C GLN A 109 4.36 -8.37 -18.69
N VAL A 110 4.27 -9.02 -17.53
CA VAL A 110 4.58 -10.46 -17.38
C VAL A 110 3.55 -11.34 -18.10
N GLY A 111 2.29 -10.90 -18.21
CA GLY A 111 1.26 -11.60 -18.99
C GLY A 111 1.49 -11.65 -20.50
N ARG A 112 2.43 -10.87 -21.05
CA ARG A 112 2.82 -10.90 -22.48
C ARG A 112 4.10 -11.68 -22.76
N THR A 113 4.86 -12.06 -21.73
CA THR A 113 6.15 -12.74 -21.85
C THR A 113 6.09 -14.13 -21.24
N ALA A 114 5.15 -14.95 -21.70
CA ALA A 114 5.32 -16.39 -21.65
C ALA A 114 5.97 -16.83 -22.97
N PRO A 115 7.30 -17.02 -23.04
CA PRO A 115 7.86 -17.81 -24.11
C PRO A 115 7.37 -19.24 -23.91
N ASP A 116 6.66 -19.75 -24.92
CA ASP A 116 6.24 -21.14 -25.05
C ASP A 116 7.44 -22.09 -24.84
N PRO A 117 7.41 -23.04 -23.88
CA PRO A 117 8.50 -23.99 -23.69
C PRO A 117 8.41 -25.21 -24.62
N THR A 118 7.62 -25.18 -25.71
CA THR A 118 7.39 -26.34 -26.60
C THR A 118 8.18 -26.28 -27.92
N VAL A 119 9.37 -25.68 -27.93
CA VAL A 119 10.37 -26.02 -28.96
C VAL A 119 11.14 -27.26 -28.50
N ARG A 120 10.45 -28.41 -28.43
CA ARG A 120 11.13 -29.71 -28.41
C ARG A 120 11.70 -29.94 -29.80
N GLN A 121 13.02 -29.81 -29.87
CA GLN A 121 13.92 -30.31 -30.91
C GLN A 121 13.28 -31.37 -31.82
N ALA A 122 13.20 -31.07 -33.11
CA ALA A 122 13.11 -32.08 -34.16
C ALA A 122 14.52 -32.63 -34.42
N PRO A 123 14.77 -33.95 -34.32
CA PRO A 123 15.92 -34.57 -34.94
C PRO A 123 15.54 -35.06 -36.34
N GLY A 124 16.16 -34.46 -37.36
CA GLY A 124 16.64 -35.03 -38.64
C GLY A 124 15.70 -35.84 -39.56
N PRO A 125 15.72 -35.61 -40.89
CA PRO A 125 15.10 -36.52 -41.84
C PRO A 125 15.97 -37.78 -41.97
N GLU A 126 15.43 -38.93 -41.57
CA GLU A 126 16.06 -40.23 -41.80
C GLU A 126 15.93 -40.57 -43.30
N MET A 127 17.08 -40.64 -43.98
CA MET A 127 17.21 -41.14 -45.35
C MET A 127 16.92 -42.64 -45.37
N ALA A 128 16.02 -43.08 -46.26
CA ALA A 128 15.92 -44.47 -46.69
C ALA A 128 15.98 -44.52 -48.23
N MET A 129 16.93 -45.33 -48.71
CA MET A 129 17.06 -45.82 -50.10
C MET A 129 15.92 -46.76 -50.47
#